data_AF-A0A4Y2U261-F1
#
_entry.id   AF-A0A4Y2U261-F1
#
_cell.length_a   1.000
_cell.length_b   1.000
_cell.length_c   1.000
_cell.angle_alpha   90.00
_cell.angle_beta   90.00
_cell.angle_gamma   90.00
#
_symmetry.space_group_name_H-M   'P 1'
#
loop_
_entity.id
_entity.type
_entity.pdbx_description
1 polymer ?
#
loop_
_entity_poly.entity_id
_entity_poly.type
_entity_poly.pdbx_seq_one_letter_code
_entity_poly.pdbx_strand_id
1 'polypeptide(L)'
;MASKPDPPTQASMAKALNVSQQVVNYQLKHTLKKKCHKKPKCHHLNERWMQIRRQRSWPLYKLLHKDRWLKFITTDEGWIYLSDTNAKSKVQHLSR
;
A
#
# COMPACT_ATOMS: atom_id res chain seq x y z
N MET A 1 -2.86 16.26 -5.89
CA MET A 1 -2.16 15.99 -4.61
C MET A 1 -3.24 15.60 -3.61
N ALA A 2 -3.10 14.48 -2.88
CA ALA A 2 -4.02 14.21 -1.78
C ALA A 2 -3.88 15.36 -0.78
N SER A 3 -4.97 16.10 -0.55
CA SER A 3 -4.97 17.35 0.23
C SER A 3 -4.80 17.13 1.74
N LYS A 4 -4.84 15.88 2.20
CA LYS A 4 -4.77 15.50 3.60
C LYS A 4 -3.61 14.55 3.83
N PRO A 5 -2.84 14.72 4.91
CA PRO A 5 -1.79 13.78 5.28
C PRO A 5 -2.39 12.40 5.57
N ASP A 6 -1.57 11.36 5.40
CA ASP A 6 -1.95 10.01 5.79
C ASP A 6 -2.38 9.99 7.27
N PRO A 7 -3.41 9.20 7.62
CA PRO A 7 -3.86 9.11 9.00
C PRO A 7 -2.73 8.55 9.89
N PRO A 8 -2.54 9.10 11.11
CA PRO A 8 -1.49 8.65 12.01
C PRO A 8 -1.74 7.22 12.47
N THR A 9 -0.66 6.49 12.75
CA THR A 9 -0.76 5.16 13.37
C THR A 9 -1.15 5.28 14.84
N GLN A 10 -1.84 4.26 15.37
CA GLN A 10 -2.23 4.25 16.79
C GLN A 10 -1.02 4.30 17.72
N ALA A 11 0.12 3.70 17.32
CA ALA A 11 1.37 3.80 18.06
C ALA A 11 1.95 5.23 18.07
N SER A 12 1.90 5.93 16.94
CA SER A 12 2.31 7.34 16.88
C SER A 12 1.42 8.22 17.75
N MET A 13 0.09 7.96 17.75
CA MET A 13 -0.85 8.67 18.61
C MET A 13 -0.58 8.39 20.09
N ALA A 14 -0.35 7.12 20.46
CA ALA A 14 -0.02 6.71 21.82
C ALA A 14 1.23 7.43 22.34
N LYS A 15 2.28 7.49 21.51
CA LYS A 15 3.52 8.23 21.83
C LYS A 15 3.27 9.73 22.00
N ALA A 16 2.49 10.35 21.11
CA ALA A 16 2.19 11.78 21.17
C ALA A 16 1.31 12.15 22.37
N LEU A 17 0.40 11.27 22.77
CA LEU A 17 -0.54 11.47 23.87
C LEU A 17 -0.03 10.93 25.22
N ASN A 18 1.17 10.33 25.25
CA ASN A 18 1.75 9.68 26.42
C ASN A 18 0.81 8.67 27.12
N VAL A 19 0.08 7.88 26.32
CA VAL A 19 -0.82 6.83 26.81
C VAL A 19 -0.47 5.50 26.17
N SER A 20 -1.00 4.40 26.72
CA SER A 20 -0.86 3.11 26.08
C SER A 20 -1.62 3.04 24.76
N GLN A 21 -1.10 2.26 23.79
CA GLN A 21 -1.78 2.03 22.52
C GLN A 21 -3.17 1.38 22.70
N GLN A 22 -3.37 0.64 23.80
CA GLN A 22 -4.66 0.04 24.14
C GLN A 22 -5.73 1.10 24.42
N VAL A 23 -5.39 2.16 25.17
CA VAL A 23 -6.30 3.29 25.43
C VAL A 23 -6.69 3.98 24.13
N VAL A 24 -5.72 4.20 23.22
CA VAL A 24 -5.99 4.77 21.89
C VAL A 24 -6.93 3.86 21.09
N ASN A 25 -6.69 2.55 21.06
CA ASN A 25 -7.54 1.59 20.36
C ASN A 25 -8.96 1.57 20.94
N TYR A 26 -9.08 1.59 22.27
CA TYR A 26 -10.36 1.62 22.96
C TYR A 26 -11.15 2.88 22.58
N GLN A 27 -10.52 4.06 22.66
CA GLN A 27 -11.16 5.33 22.34
C GLN A 27 -11.58 5.42 20.87
N LEU A 28 -10.73 4.93 19.95
CA LEU A 28 -11.06 4.88 18.52
C LEU A 28 -12.26 3.98 18.23
N LYS A 29 -12.36 2.83 18.92
CA LYS A 29 -13.43 1.86 18.71
C LYS A 29 -14.73 2.25 19.39
N HIS A 30 -14.69 2.63 20.67
CA HIS A 30 -15.88 2.80 21.51
C HIS A 30 -16.40 4.23 21.52
N THR A 31 -15.51 5.24 21.60
CA THR A 31 -15.94 6.64 21.68
C THR A 31 -16.09 7.27 20.30
N LEU A 32 -15.07 7.13 19.45
CA LEU A 32 -15.03 7.77 18.14
C LEU A 32 -15.66 6.93 17.02
N LYS A 33 -15.94 5.64 17.30
CA LYS A 33 -16.54 4.67 16.36
C LYS A 33 -15.85 4.66 14.99
N LYS A 34 -14.52 4.79 14.96
CA LYS A 34 -13.72 4.79 13.74
C LYS A 34 -13.32 3.38 13.33
N LYS A 35 -13.32 3.12 12.03
CA LYS A 35 -12.81 1.88 11.47
C LYS A 35 -11.27 1.93 11.43
N CYS A 36 -10.64 1.05 12.19
CA CYS A 36 -9.20 0.86 12.16
C CYS A 36 -8.83 -0.12 11.04
N HIS A 37 -8.00 0.31 10.09
CA HIS A 37 -7.49 -0.55 9.02
C HIS A 37 -6.09 -1.07 9.36
N LYS A 38 -5.86 -2.37 9.18
CA LYS A 38 -4.54 -2.96 9.32
C LYS A 38 -3.76 -2.70 8.04
N LYS A 39 -2.64 -1.97 8.15
CA LYS A 39 -1.71 -1.81 7.03
C LYS A 39 -1.07 -3.17 6.71
N PRO A 40 -1.10 -3.64 5.45
CA PRO A 40 -0.41 -4.87 5.08
C PRO A 40 1.10 -4.71 5.29
N LYS A 41 1.78 -5.84 5.53
CA LYS A 41 3.25 -5.83 5.56
C LYS A 41 3.74 -5.55 4.14
N CYS A 42 4.62 -4.56 4.01
CA CYS A 42 5.30 -4.25 2.76
C CYS A 42 6.81 -4.35 2.99
N HIS A 43 7.58 -4.48 1.91
CA HIS A 43 9.03 -4.41 1.99
C HIS A 43 9.47 -3.11 2.66
N HIS A 44 10.34 -3.24 3.66
CA HIS A 44 10.98 -2.10 4.29
C HIS A 44 11.89 -1.43 3.25
N LEU A 45 11.69 -0.13 3.03
CA LEU A 45 12.50 0.63 2.08
C LEU A 45 13.75 1.14 2.76
N ASN A 46 14.91 0.77 2.23
CA ASN A 46 16.17 1.43 2.57
C ASN A 46 16.15 2.89 2.06
N GLU A 47 16.91 3.78 2.70
CA GLU A 47 17.03 5.20 2.36
C GLU A 47 17.38 5.42 0.88
N ARG A 48 18.30 4.62 0.33
CA ARG A 48 18.64 4.62 -1.10
C ARG A 48 17.41 4.42 -1.99
N TRP A 49 16.56 3.44 -1.66
CA TRP A 49 15.34 3.17 -2.42
C TRP A 49 14.31 4.28 -2.24
N MET A 50 14.23 4.92 -1.07
CA MET A 50 13.38 6.09 -0.85
C MET A 50 13.81 7.26 -1.74
N GLN A 51 15.12 7.54 -1.83
CA GLN A 51 15.66 8.59 -2.69
C GLN A 51 15.36 8.32 -4.16
N ILE A 52 15.63 7.10 -4.64
CA ILE A 52 15.34 6.70 -6.03
C ILE A 52 13.84 6.90 -6.35
N ARG A 53 12.94 6.47 -5.46
CA ARG A 53 11.49 6.66 -5.64
C ARG A 53 11.12 8.13 -5.71
N ARG A 54 11.65 8.97 -4.80
CA ARG A 54 11.41 10.43 -4.82
C ARG A 54 11.89 11.05 -6.14
N GLN A 55 13.11 10.75 -6.57
CA GLN A 55 13.71 11.29 -7.79
C GLN A 55 12.92 10.88 -9.05
N ARG A 56 12.47 9.63 -9.14
CA ARG A 56 11.79 9.10 -10.35
C ARG A 56 10.29 9.44 -10.39
N SER A 57 9.66 9.66 -9.25
CA SER A 57 8.20 9.87 -9.16
C SER A 57 7.71 11.11 -9.93
N TRP A 58 8.40 12.24 -9.80
CA TRP A 58 7.95 13.50 -10.40
C TRP A 58 8.14 13.54 -11.92
N PRO A 59 9.28 13.11 -12.50
CA PRO A 59 9.42 12.94 -13.94
C PRO A 59 8.38 11.99 -14.53
N LEU A 60 8.13 10.86 -13.87
CA LEU A 60 7.12 9.88 -14.32
C LEU A 60 5.72 10.49 -14.31
N TYR A 61 5.34 11.20 -13.25
CA TYR A 61 4.06 11.92 -13.19
C TYR A 61 3.92 12.90 -14.36
N LYS A 62 4.95 13.72 -14.61
CA LYS A 62 4.94 14.66 -15.75
C LYS A 62 4.71 13.92 -17.06
N LEU A 63 5.37 12.78 -17.28
CA LEU A 63 5.22 11.98 -18.49
C LEU A 63 3.79 11.46 -18.69
N LEU A 64 3.15 11.00 -17.61
CA LEU A 64 1.82 10.39 -17.64
C LEU A 64 0.66 11.40 -17.59
N HIS A 65 0.91 12.63 -17.15
CA HIS A 65 -0.10 13.68 -16.99
C HIS A 65 -0.75 14.14 -18.32
N LYS A 66 -1.95 14.72 -18.24
CA LYS A 66 -2.83 15.13 -19.36
C LYS A 66 -3.25 13.96 -20.27
N ASP A 67 -3.76 12.89 -19.67
CA ASP A 67 -4.24 11.68 -20.36
C ASP A 67 -3.18 10.96 -21.23
N ARG A 68 -1.91 11.36 -21.13
CA ARG A 68 -0.81 10.70 -21.83
C ARG A 68 -0.56 9.29 -21.36
N TRP A 69 -0.99 8.95 -20.14
CA TRP A 69 -0.98 7.59 -19.61
C TRP A 69 -1.73 6.59 -20.51
N LEU A 70 -2.72 7.02 -21.30
CA LEU A 70 -3.43 6.17 -22.26
C LEU A 70 -2.53 5.62 -23.37
N LYS A 71 -1.38 6.25 -23.61
CA LYS A 71 -0.39 5.81 -24.62
C LYS A 71 0.57 4.75 -24.09
N PHE A 72 0.53 4.46 -22.79
CA PHE A 72 1.44 3.52 -22.16
C PHE A 72 0.73 2.19 -21.89
N ILE A 73 1.41 1.10 -22.23
CA ILE A 73 0.99 -0.27 -21.88
C ILE A 73 1.92 -0.73 -20.76
N THR A 74 1.35 -1.16 -19.64
CA THR A 74 2.09 -1.77 -18.53
C THR A 74 1.83 -3.27 -18.51
N THR A 75 2.88 -4.06 -18.32
CA THR A 75 2.79 -5.51 -18.17
C THR A 75 3.36 -5.91 -16.81
N ASP A 76 2.73 -6.87 -16.17
CA ASP A 76 3.20 -7.48 -14.92
C ASP A 76 2.78 -8.95 -14.93
N GLU A 77 3.48 -9.77 -14.17
CA GLU A 77 3.23 -11.21 -14.07
C GLU A 77 2.63 -11.54 -12.71
N GLY A 78 1.50 -12.25 -12.73
CA GLY A 78 0.77 -12.64 -11.52
C GLY A 78 0.44 -14.13 -11.55
N TRP A 79 0.71 -14.81 -10.44
CA TRP A 79 0.32 -16.20 -10.26
C TRP A 79 -1.21 -16.31 -10.11
N ILE A 80 -1.82 -17.19 -10.89
CA ILE A 80 -3.23 -17.56 -10.75
C ILE A 80 -3.30 -18.98 -10.24
N TYR A 81 -4.02 -19.19 -9.13
CA TYR A 81 -4.27 -20.52 -8.59
C TYR A 81 -5.53 -21.12 -9.24
N LEU A 82 -5.44 -22.36 -9.73
CA LEU A 82 -6.58 -23.13 -10.23
C LEU A 82 -7.14 -24.02 -9.11
N SER A 83 -8.44 -23.89 -8.81
CA SER A 83 -9.09 -24.60 -7.69
C SER A 83 -9.32 -26.10 -7.95
N ASP A 84 -9.43 -26.51 -9.22
CA ASP A 84 -9.91 -27.86 -9.59
C ASP A 84 -8.81 -28.74 -10.18
N THR A 85 -7.62 -28.68 -9.59
CA THR A 85 -6.53 -29.60 -9.94
C THR A 85 -6.44 -30.65 -8.85
N ASN A 86 -6.88 -31.89 -9.14
CA ASN A 86 -6.82 -33.09 -8.27
C ASN A 86 -5.46 -33.28 -7.57
N ALA A 87 -5.17 -32.48 -6.54
CA ALA A 87 -3.90 -32.36 -5.83
C ALA A 87 -2.64 -32.15 -6.71
N LYS A 88 -2.79 -31.67 -7.96
CA LYS A 88 -1.67 -31.47 -8.90
C LYS A 88 -1.53 -30.00 -9.27
N SER A 89 -0.68 -29.27 -8.56
CA SER A 89 -0.31 -27.89 -8.90
C SER A 89 0.47 -27.83 -10.22
N LYS A 90 -0.24 -27.86 -11.35
CA LYS A 90 0.37 -27.54 -12.65
C LYS A 90 0.37 -26.02 -12.80
N VAL A 91 1.56 -25.44 -12.67
CA VAL A 91 1.84 -24.07 -13.09
C VAL A 91 1.55 -23.96 -14.59
N GLN A 92 0.59 -23.12 -14.97
CA GLN A 92 0.37 -22.75 -16.37
C GLN A 92 0.79 -21.30 -16.55
N HIS A 93 1.80 -21.08 -17.40
CA HIS A 93 2.23 -19.76 -17.81
C HIS A 93 1.35 -19.30 -18.97
N LEU A 94 0.52 -18.28 -18.75
CA LEU A 94 -0.23 -17.62 -19.80
C LEU A 94 0.53 -16.36 -20.20
N SER A 95 1.36 -16.47 -21.24
CA SER A 95 1.87 -15.28 -21.94
C SER A 95 0.80 -14.77 -22.89
N ARG A 96 0.57 -13.46 -22.88
CA ARG A 96 -0.41 -12.80 -23.75
C ARG A 96 0.10 -12.64 -25.17
#